data_AF-A0A251WBF1-F1
#
_entry.id   AF-A0A251WBF1-F1
#
_cell.length_a   1.000
_cell.length_b   1.000
_cell.length_c   1.000
_cell.angle_alpha   90.00
_cell.angle_beta   90.00
_cell.angle_gamma   90.00
#
_symmetry.space_group_name_H-M   'P 1'
#
loop_
_entity.id
_entity.type
_entity.pdbx_description
1 polymer ?
#
loop_
_entity_poly.entity_id
_entity_poly.type
_entity_poly.pdbx_seq_one_letter_code
_entity_poly.pdbx_strand_id
1 'polypeptide(L)'
;MLSLEDLFCHVDDFCQSFEPQWHQQLLSHGLGCRQRERSLVLSEIMTILIAFHQSSYRHFKAYYTEKVQADWGKAFPGLVSYGRFVEWMPSALLPCVPT
;
A
#
# COMPACT_ATOMS: atom_id res chain seq x y z
N MET A 1 5.29 -14.67 13.82
CA MET A 1 4.62 -13.59 13.07
C MET A 1 5.12 -12.28 13.64
N LEU A 2 5.48 -11.32 12.79
CA LEU A 2 5.76 -9.95 13.22
C LEU A 2 4.45 -9.30 13.70
N SER A 3 4.53 -8.38 14.67
CA SER A 3 3.37 -7.55 15.01
C SER A 3 3.07 -6.59 13.84
N LEU A 4 1.85 -6.02 13.81
CA LEU A 4 1.49 -5.03 12.77
C LEU A 4 2.46 -3.84 12.78
N GLU A 5 2.82 -3.37 13.98
CA GLU A 5 3.71 -2.23 14.18
C GLU A 5 5.13 -2.56 13.72
N ASP A 6 5.65 -3.74 14.08
CA ASP A 6 6.98 -4.18 13.62
C ASP A 6 7.01 -4.32 12.10
N LEU A 7 5.99 -4.93 11.51
CA LEU A 7 5.90 -5.06 10.06
C LEU A 7 5.86 -3.69 9.39
N PHE A 8 5.01 -2.79 9.89
CA PHE A 8 4.88 -1.44 9.35
C PHE A 8 6.21 -0.68 9.42
N CYS A 9 6.93 -0.76 10.55
CA CYS A 9 8.23 -0.11 10.73
C CYS A 9 9.24 -0.55 9.66
N HIS A 10 9.38 -1.87 9.44
CA HIS A 10 10.28 -2.40 8.41
C HIS A 10 9.87 -1.98 7.00
N VAL A 11 8.57 -1.94 6.72
CA VAL A 11 8.04 -1.56 5.41
C VAL A 11 8.20 -0.06 5.17
N ASP A 12 8.02 0.77 6.20
CA ASP A 12 8.18 2.21 6.10
C ASP A 12 9.64 2.60 5.86
N ASP A 13 10.60 2.03 6.61
CA ASP A 13 12.04 2.21 6.39
C ASP A 13 12.46 1.83 4.96
N PHE A 14 11.89 0.72 4.45
CA PHE A 14 12.08 0.31 3.06
C PHE A 14 11.52 1.35 2.08
N CYS A 15 10.28 1.81 2.28
CA CYS A 15 9.65 2.78 1.38
C CYS A 15 10.39 4.13 1.37
N GLN A 16 10.86 4.61 2.52
CA GLN A 16 11.67 5.83 2.61
C GLN A 16 12.92 5.77 1.73
N SER A 17 13.54 4.60 1.61
CA SER A 17 14.72 4.39 0.77
C SER A 17 14.37 4.13 -0.70
N PHE A 18 13.27 3.41 -0.95
CA PHE A 18 12.85 2.96 -2.27
C PHE A 18 12.14 4.07 -3.07
N GLU A 19 11.21 4.80 -2.45
CA GLU A 19 10.38 5.80 -3.13
C GLU A 19 11.19 6.87 -3.85
N PRO A 20 12.25 7.48 -3.28
CA PRO A 20 13.03 8.49 -3.98
C PRO A 20 13.68 7.95 -5.26
N GLN A 21 14.23 6.74 -5.18
CA GLN A 21 14.89 6.08 -6.31
C GLN A 21 13.87 5.72 -7.40
N TRP A 22 12.71 5.21 -7.00
CA TRP A 22 11.60 4.89 -7.87
C TRP A 22 11.08 6.13 -8.62
N HIS A 23 10.88 7.23 -7.90
CA HIS A 23 10.47 8.50 -8.50
C HIS A 23 11.51 9.04 -9.48
N GLN A 24 12.80 8.95 -9.14
CA GLN A 24 13.87 9.36 -10.04
C GLN A 24 13.89 8.52 -11.33
N GLN A 25 13.68 7.20 -11.22
CA GLN A 25 13.58 6.32 -12.38
C GLN A 25 12.35 6.67 -13.24
N LEU A 26 11.17 6.85 -12.65
CA LEU A 26 9.95 7.27 -13.35
C LEU A 26 10.16 8.56 -14.16
N LEU A 27 10.77 9.59 -13.55
CA LEU A 27 11.10 10.83 -14.22
C LEU A 27 12.08 10.63 -15.38
N SER A 28 13.11 9.80 -15.19
CA SER A 28 14.12 9.50 -16.22
C SER A 28 13.53 8.79 -17.45
N HIS A 29 12.49 7.99 -17.24
CA HIS A 29 11.79 7.27 -18.31
C HIS A 29 10.63 8.08 -18.94
N GLY A 30 10.43 9.33 -18.50
CA GLY A 30 9.31 10.17 -18.96
C GLY A 30 7.93 9.68 -18.49
N LEU A 31 7.90 8.71 -17.57
CA LEU A 31 6.70 8.14 -16.98
C LEU A 31 6.34 8.96 -15.72
N GLY A 32 5.98 10.22 -15.91
CA GLY A 32 5.59 11.12 -14.82
C GLY A 32 4.09 11.15 -14.62
N CYS A 33 3.58 10.71 -13.47
CA CYS A 33 2.19 10.92 -13.08
C CYS A 33 2.08 11.95 -11.95
N ARG A 34 0.97 12.69 -11.95
CA ARG A 34 0.65 13.67 -10.92
C ARG A 34 0.43 12.94 -9.59
N GLN A 35 1.33 13.14 -8.64
CA GLN A 35 1.20 12.69 -7.25
C GLN A 35 0.05 13.48 -6.61
N ARG A 36 -1.16 12.89 -6.62
CA ARG A 36 -2.30 13.42 -5.87
C ARG A 36 -2.19 12.87 -4.46
N GLU A 37 -2.39 13.71 -3.44
CA GLU A 37 -2.45 13.23 -2.05
C GLU A 37 -3.47 12.11 -1.95
N ARG A 38 -2.97 10.89 -1.72
CA ARG A 38 -3.80 9.71 -1.48
C ARG A 38 -4.03 9.63 0.03
N SER A 39 -5.19 9.13 0.42
CA SER A 39 -5.47 8.86 1.83
C SER A 39 -4.62 7.73 2.40
N LEU A 40 -4.02 6.90 1.53
CA LEU A 40 -3.07 5.86 1.91
C LEU A 40 -1.72 6.06 1.21
N VAL A 41 -0.64 6.01 1.98
CA VAL A 41 0.74 6.03 1.50
C VAL A 41 1.20 4.64 1.05
N LEU A 42 2.32 4.58 0.34
CA LEU A 42 2.84 3.33 -0.22
C LEU A 42 3.13 2.28 0.86
N SER A 43 3.73 2.69 1.98
CA SER A 43 4.08 1.80 3.09
C SER A 43 2.84 1.16 3.74
N GLU A 44 1.73 1.89 3.87
CA GLU A 44 0.45 1.36 4.36
C GLU A 44 -0.12 0.31 3.41
N ILE A 45 -0.11 0.57 2.10
CA ILE A 45 -0.60 -0.37 1.08
C ILE A 45 0.25 -1.64 1.10
N MET A 46 1.58 -1.52 1.11
CA MET A 46 2.49 -2.66 1.17
C MET A 46 2.29 -3.48 2.45
N THR A 47 2.14 -2.82 3.60
CA THR A 47 1.91 -3.48 4.89
C THR A 47 0.63 -4.32 4.85
N ILE A 48 -0.47 -3.77 4.33
CA ILE A 48 -1.74 -4.49 4.19
C ILE A 48 -1.59 -5.73 3.31
N LEU A 49 -0.84 -5.62 2.21
CA LEU A 49 -0.61 -6.73 1.28
C LEU A 49 0.29 -7.81 1.88
N ILE A 50 1.41 -7.43 2.50
CA ILE A 50 2.33 -8.38 3.12
C ILE A 50 1.63 -9.12 4.26
N ALA A 51 0.87 -8.39 5.09
CA ALA A 51 0.10 -9.01 6.17
C ALA A 51 -1.01 -9.92 5.63
N PHE A 52 -1.61 -9.61 4.48
CA PHE A 52 -2.53 -10.54 3.81
C PHE A 52 -1.83 -11.85 3.43
N HIS A 53 -0.63 -11.77 2.83
CA HIS A 53 0.14 -12.96 2.46
C HIS A 53 0.55 -13.81 3.66
N GLN A 54 0.78 -13.18 4.82
CA GLN A 54 1.05 -13.88 6.08
C GLN A 54 -0.22 -14.36 6.78
N SER A 55 -1.38 -13.83 6.41
CA SER A 55 -2.67 -14.24 6.94
C SER A 55 -3.14 -15.54 6.30
N SER A 56 -3.89 -16.34 7.05
CA SER A 56 -4.50 -17.57 6.52
C SER A 56 -5.82 -17.31 5.76
N TYR A 57 -6.11 -16.07 5.38
CA TYR A 57 -7.33 -15.74 4.64
C TYR A 57 -7.26 -16.25 3.20
N ARG A 58 -8.36 -16.85 2.74
CA ARG A 58 -8.43 -17.43 1.40
C ARG A 58 -8.59 -16.37 0.30
N HIS A 59 -9.19 -15.22 0.60
CA HIS A 59 -9.48 -14.18 -0.39
C HIS A 59 -9.18 -12.80 0.20
N PHE A 60 -8.60 -11.91 -0.61
CA PHE A 60 -8.21 -10.58 -0.16
C PHE A 60 -9.41 -9.73 0.31
N LYS A 61 -10.58 -9.87 -0.34
CA LYS A 61 -11.79 -9.12 0.02
C LYS A 61 -12.24 -9.40 1.46
N ALA A 62 -12.25 -10.67 1.88
CA ALA A 62 -12.65 -11.06 3.22
C ALA A 62 -11.65 -10.52 4.25
N TYR A 63 -10.35 -10.71 4.00
CA TYR A 63 -9.29 -10.14 4.83
C TYR A 63 -9.42 -8.62 5.00
N TYR A 64 -9.59 -7.87 3.90
CA TYR A 64 -9.66 -6.42 3.95
C TYR A 64 -10.90 -5.94 4.72
N THR A 65 -12.06 -6.54 4.46
CA THR A 65 -13.33 -6.08 5.05
C THR A 65 -13.45 -6.48 6.52
N GLU A 66 -13.06 -7.71 6.85
CA GLU A 66 -13.28 -8.29 8.18
C GLU A 66 -12.13 -8.03 9.15
N LYS A 67 -10.89 -7.89 8.65
CA LYS A 67 -9.70 -7.66 9.48
C LYS A 67 -9.22 -6.22 9.40
N VAL A 68 -8.91 -5.73 8.20
CA VAL A 68 -8.28 -4.41 8.04
C VAL A 68 -9.23 -3.28 8.40
N GLN A 69 -10.44 -3.27 7.82
CA GLN A 69 -11.41 -2.21 8.10
C GLN A 69 -11.96 -2.25 9.53
N ALA A 70 -12.07 -3.45 10.12
CA ALA A 70 -12.58 -3.61 11.48
C ALA A 70 -11.54 -3.26 12.55
N ASP A 71 -10.31 -3.78 12.43
CA ASP A 71 -9.32 -3.72 13.50
C ASP A 71 -8.30 -2.60 13.31
N TRP A 72 -8.01 -2.21 12.07
CA TRP A 72 -6.87 -1.32 11.76
C TRP A 72 -7.27 0.11 11.47
N GLY A 73 -8.55 0.47 11.63
CA GLY A 73 -9.03 1.85 11.47
C GLY A 73 -8.29 2.88 12.32
N LYS A 74 -7.77 2.47 13.49
CA LYS A 74 -6.94 3.34 14.35
C LYS A 74 -5.50 3.46 13.87
N ALA A 75 -4.95 2.39 13.29
CA ALA A 75 -3.58 2.37 12.78
C ALA A 75 -3.48 3.12 11.44
N PHE A 76 -4.53 3.03 10.62
CA PHE A 76 -4.60 3.61 9.29
C PHE A 76 -5.87 4.48 9.17
N PRO A 77 -5.85 5.73 9.68
CA PRO A 77 -7.02 6.61 9.70
C PRO A 77 -7.52 6.99 8.29
N GLY A 78 -6.65 6.87 7.28
CA GLY A 78 -6.97 7.11 5.88
C GLY A 78 -7.51 5.89 5.11
N LEU A 79 -7.88 4.80 5.80
CA LEU A 79 -8.42 3.59 5.17
C LEU A 79 -9.60 3.90 4.25
N VAL A 80 -9.51 3.39 3.03
CA VAL A 80 -10.56 3.53 2.01
C VAL A 80 -11.46 2.30 1.94
N SER A 81 -12.51 2.36 1.13
CA SER A 81 -13.32 1.17 0.86
C SER A 81 -12.52 0.13 0.07
N TYR A 82 -12.88 -1.15 0.20
CA TYR A 82 -12.24 -2.24 -0.57
C TYR A 82 -12.15 -1.94 -2.07
N GLY A 83 -13.24 -1.47 -2.69
CA GLY A 83 -13.25 -1.13 -4.11
C GLY A 83 -12.21 -0.08 -4.46
N ARG A 84 -12.12 0.98 -3.64
CA ARG A 84 -11.14 2.05 -3.83
C ARG A 84 -9.70 1.58 -3.61
N PHE A 85 -9.49 0.69 -2.65
CA PHE A 85 -8.18 0.09 -2.41
C PHE A 85 -7.70 -0.71 -3.63
N VAL A 86 -8.57 -1.54 -4.20
CA VAL A 86 -8.24 -2.35 -5.39
C VAL A 86 -7.94 -1.47 -6.60
N GLU A 87 -8.63 -0.35 -6.77
CA GLU A 87 -8.31 0.63 -7.82
C GLU A 87 -6.92 1.24 -7.65
N TRP A 88 -6.46 1.44 -6.41
CA TRP A 88 -5.16 2.07 -6.11
C TRP A 88 -3.99 1.09 -6.15
N MET A 89 -4.25 -0.19 -5.87
CA MET A 89 -3.23 -1.24 -5.77
C MET A 89 -2.28 -1.29 -6.98
N PRO A 90 -2.76 -1.28 -8.24
CA PRO A 90 -1.87 -1.31 -9.41
C PRO A 90 -1.00 -0.06 -9.52
N SER A 91 -1.55 1.12 -9.19
CA SER A 91 -0.82 2.39 -9.21
C SER A 91 0.15 2.57 -8.03
N ALA A 92 0.16 1.65 -7.07
CA ALA A 92 1.15 1.59 -5.99
C ALA A 92 2.27 0.58 -6.30
N LEU A 93 1.96 -0.49 -7.05
CA LEU A 93 2.87 -1.60 -7.31
C LEU A 93 3.57 -1.54 -8.69
N LEU A 94 3.03 -0.76 -9.64
CA LEU A 94 3.58 -0.66 -10.99
C LEU A 94 3.86 0.81 -11.34
N PRO A 95 4.95 1.08 -12.09
CA PRO A 95 5.20 2.42 -12.60
C PRO A 95 4.08 2.74 -13.58
N CYS A 96 3.31 3.79 -13.28
CA CYS A 96 2.11 4.13 -14.03
C CYS A 96 2.38 4.16 -15.53
N VAL A 97 1.69 3.29 -16.28
CA VAL A 97 1.59 3.42 -17.73
C VAL A 97 0.64 4.60 -17.99
N PRO A 98 1.04 5.64 -18.72
CA PRO A 98 0.11 6.69 -19.12
C PRO A 98 -0.93 6.06 -20.05
N THR A 99 -2.19 6.05 -19.63
CA THR A 99 -3.34 5.89 -20.54
C THR A 99 -3.73 7.24 -21.11
#